data_AF-A0A9D9ZZB4-F1
#
_entry.id   AF-A0A9D9ZZB4-F1
#
_cell.length_a   1.000
_cell.length_b   1.000
_cell.length_c   1.000
_cell.angle_alpha   90.00
_cell.angle_beta   90.00
_cell.angle_gamma   90.00
#
_symmetry.space_group_name_H-M   'P 1'
#
loop_
_entity.id
_entity.type
_entity.pdbx_description
1 polymer ?
#
loop_
_entity_poly.entity_id
_entity_poly.type
_entity_poly.pdbx_seq_one_letter_code
_entity_poly.pdbx_strand_id
1 'polypeptide(L)'
;MSTIHNLRRIGFFNAMLFIALYAINTTAKACFDDKKLEEQRVSGQASLIYIWSPRMVLSVTQAHLAAEQAAKAGLVFTPVVDGRISSAEWQSALQQLASTQQLNAAQASVLKHSQALCAPALLERDAYLHFPTAFVLQNQTVHPNKLVGAMPAQFWQQGIAARIDKTTANQASASANFDQCIAPNQFIALDPKLAGLDDNQQVALGAYERVSPDGRYILRSFSGSKLTTVSLVELPGPTLPNGQQVGKQRIYETPLSNEAFPVQGSWRYIVDINGSHYTFKSIVDSQTKAKPLFSGGMTGFYAVASEVDSLYPTQTTKPIQIRSLSWPNADADGAIQGMGTLSSTTLVVDPVTHRNIANAGAYTGVITHCTDRSSTDGSMYALPMISVDGTEFAALPQKPVDGVPTMRIFGLGADGKQCIPQGKFKLQSGKIIFGFSDKKSNTLANAAYEYRGHVWWYQRALDAQLNLAPWFDDRDAGTPAKPVHKDVTANAFPGITRDGRVVYAATWRRCTGQTPCTQEGGYVVADPWQSNAFKNHLIENPNKANLLGIAHKNCITVQDVLKERAAFTAFHGLTN
;
A
#
# COMPACT_ATOMS: atom_id res chain seq x y z
N MET A 1 57.30 58.83 -50.07
CA MET A 1 56.60 59.16 -51.35
C MET A 1 55.46 58.18 -51.56
N SER A 2 54.46 58.57 -52.34
CA SER A 2 53.45 57.72 -53.04
C SER A 2 52.69 56.62 -52.27
N THR A 3 51.58 57.02 -51.64
CA THR A 3 50.20 56.64 -52.02
C THR A 3 49.85 55.22 -52.55
N ILE A 4 48.79 54.65 -51.93
CA ILE A 4 47.60 54.01 -52.56
C ILE A 4 47.84 52.62 -53.24
N HIS A 5 47.04 51.56 -53.03
CA HIS A 5 45.64 51.43 -52.53
C HIS A 5 45.52 50.30 -51.44
N ASN A 6 44.46 49.52 -51.15
CA ASN A 6 43.16 49.27 -51.82
C ASN A 6 41.99 48.90 -50.84
N LEU A 7 40.80 48.80 -51.45
CA LEU A 7 39.40 48.58 -51.05
C LEU A 7 38.96 47.47 -50.03
N ARG A 8 37.90 47.83 -49.27
CA ARG A 8 36.74 47.03 -48.75
C ARG A 8 37.01 46.07 -47.54
N ARG A 9 36.09 45.87 -46.57
CA ARG A 9 34.68 46.33 -46.40
C ARG A 9 34.28 46.39 -44.90
N ILE A 10 33.35 47.30 -44.59
CA ILE A 10 32.24 47.28 -43.60
C ILE A 10 31.98 45.91 -42.92
N GLY A 11 31.67 45.77 -41.60
CA GLY A 11 31.40 46.74 -40.52
C GLY A 11 30.66 46.06 -39.33
N PHE A 12 30.17 46.83 -38.35
CA PHE A 12 29.45 46.40 -37.11
C PHE A 12 30.21 45.51 -36.09
N PHE A 13 30.51 46.07 -34.91
CA PHE A 13 30.08 45.52 -33.61
C PHE A 13 30.31 46.56 -32.50
N ASN A 14 29.24 47.04 -31.84
CA ASN A 14 29.34 48.12 -30.85
C ASN A 14 28.15 48.07 -29.86
N ALA A 15 28.20 47.18 -28.85
CA ALA A 15 27.11 47.02 -27.87
C ALA A 15 27.50 46.22 -26.59
N MET A 16 28.53 46.64 -25.84
CA MET A 16 28.80 46.12 -24.48
C MET A 16 29.46 47.16 -23.56
N LEU A 17 28.72 48.19 -23.12
CA LEU A 17 28.80 48.76 -21.74
C LEU A 17 27.71 49.81 -21.43
N PHE A 18 26.44 49.46 -21.63
CA PHE A 18 25.31 50.23 -21.09
C PHE A 18 24.25 49.30 -20.52
N ILE A 19 24.28 49.12 -19.19
CA ILE A 19 23.13 48.94 -18.28
C ILE A 19 23.67 49.16 -16.86
N ALA A 20 23.44 50.36 -16.36
CA ALA A 20 23.44 50.71 -14.95
C ALA A 20 22.21 51.61 -14.74
N LEU A 21 21.64 51.64 -13.53
CA LEU A 21 20.42 52.38 -13.20
C LEU A 21 19.16 51.94 -13.97
N TYR A 22 18.65 50.75 -13.67
CA TYR A 22 17.19 50.52 -13.56
C TYR A 22 16.87 49.53 -12.42
N ALA A 23 17.35 49.86 -11.22
CA ALA A 23 16.87 49.23 -9.99
C ALA A 23 15.43 49.73 -9.73
N ILE A 24 14.44 49.05 -10.31
CA ILE A 24 13.03 49.39 -10.11
C ILE A 24 12.69 49.14 -8.65
N ASN A 25 12.48 50.23 -7.92
CA ASN A 25 12.07 50.21 -6.51
C ASN A 25 10.58 49.82 -6.41
N THR A 26 10.28 48.56 -6.76
CA THR A 26 8.96 47.98 -6.54
C THR A 26 8.73 47.89 -5.04
N THR A 27 7.77 48.66 -4.54
CA THR A 27 7.32 48.55 -3.15
C THR A 27 6.84 47.12 -2.92
N ALA A 28 7.55 46.37 -2.08
CA ALA A 28 7.34 44.93 -1.92
C ALA A 28 5.87 44.65 -1.57
N LYS A 29 5.16 43.98 -2.49
CA LYS A 29 3.71 43.71 -2.39
C LYS A 29 3.47 42.93 -1.09
N ALA A 30 2.81 43.55 -0.11
CA ALA A 30 2.65 42.98 1.22
C ALA A 30 1.90 41.64 1.18
N CYS A 31 2.66 40.54 1.27
CA CYS A 31 2.18 39.17 1.19
C CYS A 31 2.78 38.28 2.29
N PHE A 32 2.14 37.14 2.54
CA PHE A 32 2.59 36.11 3.46
C PHE A 32 3.66 35.25 2.75
N ASP A 33 4.91 35.48 3.07
CA ASP A 33 6.10 34.85 2.52
C ASP A 33 6.73 33.86 3.51
N ASP A 34 7.78 33.14 3.09
CA ASP A 34 8.47 32.18 3.97
C ASP A 34 9.13 32.88 5.17
N LYS A 35 9.47 34.18 5.05
CA LYS A 35 9.97 34.98 6.18
C LYS A 35 8.91 35.13 7.26
N LYS A 36 7.65 35.42 6.91
CA LYS A 36 6.53 35.48 7.86
C LYS A 36 6.11 34.12 8.39
N LEU A 37 6.20 33.07 7.56
CA LEU A 37 6.02 31.70 8.04
C LEU A 37 7.06 31.35 9.11
N GLU A 38 8.33 31.72 8.88
CA GLU A 38 9.44 31.51 9.82
C GLU A 38 9.32 32.39 11.07
N GLU A 39 8.88 33.66 10.94
CA GLU A 39 8.58 34.53 12.09
C GLU A 39 7.49 33.93 12.98
N GLN A 40 6.40 33.41 12.40
CA GLN A 40 5.40 32.66 13.15
C GLN A 40 6.00 31.40 13.77
N ARG A 41 6.80 30.63 13.01
CA ARG A 41 7.43 29.38 13.46
C ARG A 41 8.35 29.60 14.67
N VAL A 42 9.23 30.59 14.60
CA VAL A 42 10.22 30.92 15.63
C VAL A 42 9.59 31.59 16.85
N SER A 43 8.48 32.32 16.69
CA SER A 43 7.72 32.87 17.83
C SER A 43 7.17 31.80 18.78
N GLY A 44 7.09 30.54 18.32
CA GLY A 44 6.47 29.44 19.07
C GLY A 44 4.95 29.54 19.20
N GLN A 45 4.32 30.62 18.70
CA GLN A 45 2.88 30.82 18.77
C GLN A 45 2.15 29.81 17.88
N ALA A 46 1.34 28.97 18.50
CA ALA A 46 0.55 27.98 17.79
C ALA A 46 -0.53 28.68 16.93
N SER A 47 -0.69 28.27 15.67
CA SER A 47 -1.56 28.95 14.70
C SER A 47 -2.30 27.98 13.78
N LEU A 48 -3.43 28.43 13.23
CA LEU A 48 -4.10 27.81 12.10
C LEU A 48 -3.95 28.75 10.90
N ILE A 49 -3.05 28.42 9.98
CA ILE A 49 -2.83 29.15 8.74
C ILE A 49 -3.93 28.71 7.76
N TYR A 50 -4.85 29.59 7.41
CA TYR A 50 -6.06 29.30 6.63
C TYR A 50 -6.00 29.99 5.26
N ILE A 51 -5.74 29.21 4.22
CA ILE A 51 -5.63 29.66 2.83
C ILE A 51 -7.00 29.61 2.16
N TRP A 52 -7.48 30.74 1.64
CA TRP A 52 -8.82 30.90 1.07
C TRP A 52 -8.82 31.66 -0.26
N SER A 53 -9.93 31.62 -1.01
CA SER A 53 -10.09 32.37 -2.26
C SER A 53 -11.54 32.81 -2.46
N PRO A 54 -11.81 34.10 -2.80
CA PRO A 54 -13.17 34.58 -3.08
C PRO A 54 -13.84 33.86 -4.25
N ARG A 55 -13.05 33.26 -5.15
CA ARG A 55 -13.53 32.43 -6.26
C ARG A 55 -14.10 31.07 -5.79
N MET A 56 -13.90 30.70 -4.53
CA MET A 56 -14.48 29.53 -3.86
C MET A 56 -15.31 29.99 -2.67
N VAL A 57 -16.57 30.34 -2.91
CA VAL A 57 -17.46 31.07 -1.97
C VAL A 57 -17.49 30.46 -0.57
N LEU A 58 -17.55 29.13 -0.44
CA LEU A 58 -17.57 28.46 0.88
C LEU A 58 -16.29 28.68 1.69
N SER A 59 -15.14 28.90 1.05
CA SER A 59 -13.88 29.25 1.74
C SER A 59 -13.94 30.62 2.39
N VAL A 60 -14.84 31.49 1.93
CA VAL A 60 -15.11 32.81 2.52
C VAL A 60 -16.22 32.70 3.56
N THR A 61 -17.39 32.18 3.18
CA THR A 61 -18.58 32.21 4.04
C THR A 61 -18.45 31.33 5.28
N GLN A 62 -17.70 30.22 5.21
CA GLN A 62 -17.48 29.30 6.33
C GLN A 62 -16.16 29.54 7.09
N ALA A 63 -15.35 30.54 6.72
CA ALA A 63 -14.06 30.79 7.38
C ALA A 63 -14.18 31.03 8.90
N HIS A 64 -15.29 31.61 9.34
CA HIS A 64 -15.58 31.84 10.75
C HIS A 64 -15.67 30.54 11.57
N LEU A 65 -16.08 29.41 10.96
CA LEU A 65 -16.11 28.10 11.62
C LEU A 65 -14.68 27.58 11.89
N ALA A 66 -13.75 27.80 10.96
CA ALA A 66 -12.34 27.46 11.16
C ALA A 66 -11.70 28.35 12.24
N ALA A 67 -11.98 29.66 12.22
CA ALA A 67 -11.47 30.63 13.18
C ALA A 67 -11.97 30.37 14.62
N GLU A 68 -13.26 30.06 14.79
CA GLU A 68 -13.84 29.76 16.10
C GLU A 68 -13.21 28.51 16.73
N GLN A 69 -12.98 27.46 15.94
CA GLN A 69 -12.41 26.20 16.43
C GLN A 69 -10.89 26.28 16.61
N ALA A 70 -10.19 27.11 15.82
CA ALA A 70 -8.80 27.49 16.09
C ALA A 70 -8.68 28.16 17.47
N ALA A 71 -9.52 29.17 17.74
CA ALA A 71 -9.52 29.88 19.02
C ALA A 71 -9.82 28.95 20.21
N LYS A 72 -10.83 28.06 20.09
CA LYS A 72 -11.14 27.03 21.10
C LYS A 72 -10.00 26.03 21.34
N ALA A 73 -9.14 25.84 20.36
CA ALA A 73 -7.96 24.98 20.43
C ALA A 73 -6.67 25.72 20.84
N GLY A 74 -6.75 27.01 21.17
CA GLY A 74 -5.60 27.84 21.54
C GLY A 74 -4.71 28.27 20.36
N LEU A 75 -5.19 28.11 19.13
CA LEU A 75 -4.47 28.49 17.91
C LEU A 75 -4.86 29.91 17.44
N VAL A 76 -3.86 30.71 17.07
CA VAL A 76 -4.09 31.98 16.36
C VAL A 76 -4.53 31.73 14.92
N PHE A 77 -5.72 32.20 14.55
CA PHE A 77 -6.19 32.12 13.17
C PHE A 77 -5.42 33.10 12.27
N THR A 78 -4.68 32.57 11.30
CA THR A 78 -3.89 33.35 10.33
C THR A 78 -4.52 33.24 8.95
N PRO A 79 -5.36 34.21 8.54
CA PRO A 79 -6.00 34.19 7.22
C PRO A 79 -5.00 34.57 6.12
N VAL A 80 -4.95 33.78 5.05
CA VAL A 80 -4.10 34.04 3.89
C VAL A 80 -4.95 33.87 2.63
N VAL A 81 -4.94 34.85 1.73
CA VAL A 81 -5.75 34.79 0.50
C VAL A 81 -4.91 34.34 -0.69
N ASP A 82 -5.53 33.67 -1.66
CA ASP A 82 -4.94 33.30 -2.94
C ASP A 82 -4.08 34.44 -3.53
N GLY A 83 -2.77 34.23 -3.67
CA GLY A 83 -1.83 35.25 -4.12
C GLY A 83 -1.90 35.56 -5.61
N ARG A 84 -2.63 34.72 -6.38
CA ARG A 84 -2.80 34.85 -7.84
C ARG A 84 -3.83 35.91 -8.23
N ILE A 85 -4.63 36.40 -7.28
CA ILE A 85 -5.64 37.43 -7.49
C ILE A 85 -5.20 38.81 -6.99
N SER A 86 -5.85 39.86 -7.46
CA SER A 86 -5.51 41.24 -7.06
C SER A 86 -6.07 41.58 -5.67
N SER A 87 -5.45 42.55 -4.99
CA SER A 87 -5.99 43.07 -3.72
C SER A 87 -7.38 43.69 -3.88
N ALA A 88 -7.58 44.44 -4.97
CA ALA A 88 -8.88 45.01 -5.31
C ALA A 88 -9.96 43.92 -5.52
N GLU A 89 -9.62 42.80 -6.15
CA GLU A 89 -10.55 41.68 -6.39
C GLU A 89 -11.06 41.06 -5.08
N TRP A 90 -10.18 40.65 -4.16
CA TRP A 90 -10.63 40.01 -2.91
C TRP A 90 -11.22 41.00 -1.90
N GLN A 91 -10.77 42.26 -1.89
CA GLN A 91 -11.36 43.29 -1.03
C GLN A 91 -12.77 43.67 -1.52
N SER A 92 -12.97 43.81 -2.83
CA SER A 92 -14.30 44.01 -3.42
C SER A 92 -15.23 42.82 -3.15
N ALA A 93 -14.74 41.58 -3.30
CA ALA A 93 -15.53 40.39 -2.99
C ALA A 93 -15.97 40.32 -1.51
N LEU A 94 -15.10 40.66 -0.55
CA LEU A 94 -15.48 40.74 0.87
C LEU A 94 -16.52 41.85 1.14
N GLN A 95 -16.41 43.00 0.47
CA GLN A 95 -17.40 44.08 0.57
C GLN A 95 -18.76 43.66 -0.01
N GLN A 96 -18.76 42.97 -1.15
CA GLN A 96 -19.97 42.49 -1.81
C GLN A 96 -20.67 41.39 -1.00
N LEU A 97 -19.93 40.43 -0.42
CA LEU A 97 -20.53 39.38 0.41
C LEU A 97 -21.11 39.92 1.73
N ALA A 98 -20.60 41.04 2.23
CA ALA A 98 -21.18 41.76 3.36
C ALA A 98 -22.45 42.53 2.99
N SER A 99 -22.51 43.15 1.81
CA SER A 99 -23.70 43.90 1.35
C SER A 99 -24.86 43.00 0.89
N THR A 100 -24.58 41.77 0.44
CA THR A 100 -25.61 40.76 0.11
C THR A 100 -26.12 39.96 1.33
N GLN A 101 -25.71 40.32 2.55
CA GLN A 101 -26.01 39.62 3.81
C GLN A 101 -25.53 38.14 3.85
N GLN A 102 -24.68 37.71 2.92
CA GLN A 102 -24.13 36.35 2.89
C GLN A 102 -23.00 36.13 3.92
N LEU A 103 -22.45 37.22 4.45
CA LEU A 103 -21.54 37.26 5.60
C LEU A 103 -21.93 38.42 6.52
N ASN A 104 -22.13 38.15 7.82
CA ASN A 104 -22.30 39.22 8.80
C ASN A 104 -20.94 39.88 9.13
N ALA A 105 -20.97 41.07 9.73
CA ALA A 105 -19.77 41.86 10.00
C ALA A 105 -18.71 41.14 10.87
N ALA A 106 -19.14 40.30 11.82
CA ALA A 106 -18.23 39.51 12.65
C ALA A 106 -17.59 38.37 11.85
N GLN A 107 -18.37 37.66 11.03
CA GLN A 107 -17.85 36.60 10.16
C GLN A 107 -16.89 37.14 9.10
N ALA A 108 -17.19 38.31 8.50
CA ALA A 108 -16.29 38.97 7.55
C ALA A 108 -14.99 39.46 8.20
N SER A 109 -15.01 39.79 9.50
CA SER A 109 -13.84 40.31 10.21
C SER A 109 -12.67 39.32 10.26
N VAL A 110 -12.92 38.01 10.31
CA VAL A 110 -11.88 36.97 10.42
C VAL A 110 -10.97 36.90 9.20
N LEU A 111 -11.39 37.45 8.05
CA LEU A 111 -10.63 37.52 6.80
C LEU A 111 -10.08 38.93 6.51
N LYS A 112 -10.45 39.95 7.30
CA LYS A 112 -10.09 41.36 7.05
C LYS A 112 -8.58 41.61 7.01
N HIS A 113 -7.80 40.82 7.76
CA HIS A 113 -6.35 40.94 7.87
C HIS A 113 -5.58 39.98 6.94
N SER A 114 -6.26 39.43 5.92
CA SER A 114 -5.65 38.52 4.95
C SER A 114 -4.48 39.16 4.21
N GLN A 115 -3.39 38.41 4.08
CA GLN A 115 -2.28 38.72 3.19
C GLN A 115 -2.29 37.76 2.00
N ALA A 116 -1.83 38.20 0.84
CA ALA A 116 -1.71 37.32 -0.34
C ALA A 116 -0.71 36.18 -0.05
N LEU A 117 -0.95 34.96 -0.53
CA LEU A 117 0.02 33.87 -0.36
C LEU A 117 1.20 34.02 -1.34
N CYS A 118 2.39 34.28 -0.80
CA CYS A 118 3.67 34.24 -1.51
C CYS A 118 4.53 33.03 -1.13
N ALA A 119 4.43 32.54 0.11
CA ALA A 119 5.30 31.55 0.75
C ALA A 119 5.48 30.24 -0.06
N PRO A 120 6.64 30.02 -0.73
CA PRO A 120 6.95 28.76 -1.40
C PRO A 120 6.73 27.55 -0.50
N ALA A 121 7.15 27.60 0.77
CA ALA A 121 7.01 26.49 1.71
C ALA A 121 5.55 26.12 2.06
N LEU A 122 4.54 26.93 1.68
CA LEU A 122 3.12 26.54 1.73
C LEU A 122 2.58 26.16 0.34
N LEU A 123 3.03 26.85 -0.72
CA LEU A 123 2.67 26.54 -2.10
C LEU A 123 3.10 25.11 -2.50
N GLU A 124 4.31 24.71 -2.11
CA GLU A 124 4.89 23.37 -2.29
C GLU A 124 4.18 22.29 -1.44
N ARG A 125 3.42 22.69 -0.42
CA ARG A 125 2.52 21.81 0.36
C ARG A 125 1.09 21.78 -0.22
N ASP A 126 0.94 22.10 -1.50
CA ASP A 126 -0.30 22.24 -2.26
C ASP A 126 -1.34 23.19 -1.61
N ALA A 127 -0.94 24.35 -1.08
CA ALA A 127 -1.87 25.35 -0.53
C ALA A 127 -2.95 25.83 -1.53
N TYR A 128 -2.77 25.59 -2.84
CA TYR A 128 -3.73 25.89 -3.91
C TYR A 128 -4.46 24.66 -4.47
N LEU A 129 -4.32 23.47 -3.88
CA LEU A 129 -5.01 22.24 -4.31
C LEU A 129 -6.54 22.42 -4.29
N HIS A 130 -7.03 23.13 -3.27
CA HIS A 130 -8.44 23.42 -3.04
C HIS A 130 -8.54 24.63 -2.09
N PHE A 131 -9.68 25.34 -2.08
CA PHE A 131 -9.95 26.39 -1.10
C PHE A 131 -11.22 26.09 -0.29
N PRO A 132 -11.19 26.17 1.05
CA PRO A 132 -10.01 26.45 1.85
C PRO A 132 -9.04 25.26 1.90
N THR A 133 -7.79 25.58 2.17
CA THR A 133 -6.75 24.65 2.64
C THR A 133 -6.14 25.27 3.89
N ALA A 134 -5.91 24.50 4.95
CA ALA A 134 -5.36 25.04 6.20
C ALA A 134 -4.29 24.14 6.82
N PHE A 135 -3.34 24.74 7.53
CA PHE A 135 -2.24 24.07 8.20
C PHE A 135 -2.21 24.46 9.68
N VAL A 136 -2.02 23.48 10.57
CA VAL A 136 -1.73 23.75 11.98
C VAL A 136 -0.22 23.94 12.14
N LEU A 137 0.17 25.01 12.81
CA LEU A 137 1.54 25.29 13.24
C LEU A 137 1.58 25.16 14.77
N GLN A 138 2.43 24.29 15.30
CA GLN A 138 2.66 24.12 16.74
C GLN A 138 4.10 23.63 16.98
N ASN A 139 4.67 23.87 18.17
CA ASN A 139 6.00 23.38 18.55
C ASN A 139 7.09 23.75 17.53
N GLN A 140 6.98 24.95 16.93
CA GLN A 140 7.83 25.43 15.84
C GLN A 140 7.84 24.55 14.57
N THR A 141 6.75 23.81 14.31
CA THR A 141 6.60 22.93 13.13
C THR A 141 5.22 23.08 12.47
N VAL A 142 5.20 23.14 11.14
CA VAL A 142 3.94 23.09 10.36
C VAL A 142 3.57 21.62 10.20
N HIS A 143 2.41 21.23 10.73
CA HIS A 143 1.90 19.87 10.67
C HIS A 143 1.73 19.40 9.20
N PRO A 144 2.28 18.23 8.80
CA PRO A 144 2.37 17.86 7.38
C PRO A 144 1.00 17.63 6.73
N ASN A 145 0.06 17.04 7.46
CA ASN A 145 -1.30 16.86 6.96
C ASN A 145 -2.07 18.18 7.01
N LYS A 146 -2.35 18.77 5.84
CA LYS A 146 -3.32 19.87 5.69
C LYS A 146 -4.74 19.45 6.07
N LEU A 147 -5.58 20.44 6.38
CA LEU A 147 -7.05 20.36 6.39
C LEU A 147 -7.53 20.95 5.06
N VAL A 148 -8.51 20.31 4.41
CA VAL A 148 -8.91 20.66 3.04
C VAL A 148 -10.44 20.66 2.93
N GLY A 149 -10.99 21.69 2.30
CA GLY A 149 -12.43 21.85 2.11
C GLY A 149 -13.11 22.66 3.20
N ALA A 150 -14.24 23.27 2.85
CA ALA A 150 -15.10 23.97 3.80
C ALA A 150 -15.98 22.93 4.50
N MET A 151 -15.96 22.90 5.83
CA MET A 151 -16.55 21.83 6.62
C MET A 151 -17.26 22.38 7.87
N PRO A 152 -18.31 21.70 8.37
CA PRO A 152 -18.96 22.02 9.64
C PRO A 152 -17.99 22.07 10.83
N ALA A 153 -18.31 22.88 11.83
CA ALA A 153 -17.44 23.19 12.98
C ALA A 153 -16.89 21.94 13.71
N GLN A 154 -17.67 20.86 13.83
CA GLN A 154 -17.22 19.61 14.45
C GLN A 154 -16.01 18.97 13.74
N PHE A 155 -15.93 19.10 12.42
CA PHE A 155 -14.82 18.55 11.63
C PHE A 155 -13.58 19.45 11.68
N TRP A 156 -13.77 20.77 11.80
CA TRP A 156 -12.66 21.68 12.17
C TRP A 156 -12.12 21.33 13.55
N GLN A 157 -12.99 21.14 14.55
CA GLN A 157 -12.60 20.76 15.91
C GLN A 157 -11.79 19.46 15.94
N GLN A 158 -12.31 18.38 15.34
CA GLN A 158 -11.63 17.08 15.24
C GLN A 158 -10.34 17.17 14.42
N GLY A 159 -10.39 17.84 13.26
CA GLY A 159 -9.28 17.99 12.35
C GLY A 159 -8.11 18.77 12.94
N ILE A 160 -8.39 19.81 13.72
CA ILE A 160 -7.41 20.58 14.49
C ILE A 160 -6.89 19.75 15.67
N ALA A 161 -7.77 19.12 16.46
CA ALA A 161 -7.36 18.32 17.62
C ALA A 161 -6.46 17.12 17.24
N ALA A 162 -6.67 16.52 16.07
CA ALA A 162 -5.83 15.45 15.52
C ALA A 162 -4.49 15.94 14.94
N ARG A 163 -4.20 17.25 15.00
CA ARG A 163 -2.97 17.91 14.53
C ARG A 163 -2.29 18.74 15.62
N ILE A 164 -2.83 18.70 16.84
CA ILE A 164 -2.26 19.32 18.03
C ILE A 164 -1.55 18.25 18.85
N ASP A 165 -0.26 18.46 19.09
CA ASP A 165 0.56 17.64 19.95
C ASP A 165 0.14 17.86 21.42
N LYS A 166 -0.14 16.75 22.12
CA LYS A 166 -0.57 16.72 23.53
C LYS A 166 0.54 16.27 24.49
N THR A 167 1.79 16.23 24.04
CA THR A 167 2.90 15.62 24.77
C THR A 167 3.85 16.67 25.32
N THR A 168 3.53 17.23 26.49
CA THR A 168 4.49 18.07 27.23
C THR A 168 5.65 17.22 27.75
N ALA A 169 6.86 17.78 27.78
CA ALA A 169 8.09 17.01 27.95
C ALA A 169 8.19 16.22 29.27
N ASN A 170 8.71 14.98 29.16
CA ASN A 170 9.54 14.37 30.19
C ASN A 170 10.59 13.48 29.51
N GLN A 171 11.87 13.86 29.64
CA GLN A 171 12.99 13.03 29.19
C GLN A 171 13.35 12.02 30.29
N ALA A 172 13.14 10.72 30.04
CA ALA A 172 13.66 9.66 30.89
C ALA A 172 13.95 8.38 30.08
N SER A 173 15.20 7.91 30.16
CA SER A 173 15.68 6.52 29.93
C SER A 173 14.97 5.66 28.86
N ALA A 174 15.69 5.34 27.78
CA ALA A 174 15.21 4.45 26.72
C ALA A 174 15.01 2.98 27.18
N SER A 175 13.75 2.59 27.39
CA SER A 175 13.28 1.22 27.15
C SER A 175 12.63 1.17 25.77
N ALA A 176 13.07 0.28 24.87
CA ALA A 176 12.48 0.14 23.55
C ALA A 176 11.00 -0.31 23.67
N ASN A 177 10.07 0.55 23.27
CA ASN A 177 8.64 0.27 23.41
C ASN A 177 8.14 -0.55 22.20
N PHE A 178 8.10 -1.87 22.35
CA PHE A 178 7.74 -2.80 21.27
C PHE A 178 6.26 -2.77 20.89
N ASP A 179 5.39 -2.18 21.72
CA ASP A 179 3.97 -1.94 21.41
C ASP A 179 3.75 -0.79 20.41
N GLN A 180 4.82 -0.13 19.94
CA GLN A 180 4.73 0.88 18.89
C GLN A 180 4.18 0.29 17.57
N CYS A 181 3.28 1.03 16.92
CA CYS A 181 2.80 0.72 15.56
C CYS A 181 3.95 0.65 14.56
N ILE A 182 3.84 -0.25 13.56
CA ILE A 182 4.64 -0.16 12.34
C ILE A 182 4.20 1.04 11.48
N ALA A 183 5.03 1.40 10.50
CA ALA A 183 4.68 2.38 9.47
C ALA A 183 3.38 2.00 8.73
N PRO A 184 2.47 2.95 8.42
CA PRO A 184 1.26 2.65 7.63
C PRO A 184 1.58 2.01 6.27
N ASN A 185 2.67 2.45 5.63
CA ASN A 185 3.31 1.80 4.51
C ASN A 185 4.85 1.91 4.66
N GLN A 186 5.57 0.86 4.27
CA GLN A 186 7.02 0.86 4.13
C GLN A 186 7.38 0.31 2.75
N PHE A 187 8.15 1.04 1.95
CA PHE A 187 8.67 0.52 0.67
C PHE A 187 10.12 0.05 0.82
N ILE A 188 10.34 -1.20 0.42
CA ILE A 188 11.60 -1.90 0.41
C ILE A 188 12.04 -2.01 -1.05
N ALA A 189 12.70 -0.96 -1.54
CA ALA A 189 13.35 -0.96 -2.85
C ALA A 189 14.38 -2.10 -2.91
N LEU A 190 14.34 -2.91 -3.96
CA LEU A 190 15.30 -4.01 -4.13
C LEU A 190 16.57 -3.51 -4.81
N ASP A 191 17.74 -3.93 -4.32
CA ASP A 191 19.00 -3.73 -5.06
C ASP A 191 18.91 -4.41 -6.46
N PRO A 192 19.03 -3.66 -7.58
CA PRO A 192 18.98 -4.22 -8.92
C PRO A 192 20.03 -5.32 -9.18
N LYS A 193 21.18 -5.25 -8.48
CA LYS A 193 22.26 -6.26 -8.59
C LYS A 193 21.85 -7.61 -7.99
N LEU A 194 20.98 -7.60 -6.98
CA LEU A 194 20.43 -8.81 -6.37
C LEU A 194 19.17 -9.26 -7.11
N ALA A 195 18.25 -8.33 -7.36
CA ALA A 195 16.94 -8.65 -7.92
C ALA A 195 16.99 -9.03 -9.41
N GLY A 196 17.98 -8.53 -10.14
CA GLY A 196 18.05 -8.58 -11.60
C GLY A 196 17.24 -7.45 -12.26
N LEU A 197 17.55 -7.20 -13.53
CA LEU A 197 16.79 -6.29 -14.39
C LEU A 197 15.85 -7.06 -15.33
N ASP A 198 14.80 -6.36 -15.78
CA ASP A 198 13.92 -6.76 -16.88
C ASP A 198 14.45 -6.26 -18.24
N ASP A 199 13.69 -6.54 -19.30
CA ASP A 199 14.04 -6.16 -20.67
C ASP A 199 14.01 -4.63 -20.90
N ASN A 200 13.40 -3.86 -19.99
CA ASN A 200 13.39 -2.39 -19.96
C ASN A 200 14.47 -1.78 -19.05
N GLN A 201 15.41 -2.59 -18.56
CA GLN A 201 16.46 -2.21 -17.59
C GLN A 201 15.92 -1.70 -16.24
N GLN A 202 14.71 -2.10 -15.86
CA GLN A 202 14.07 -1.84 -14.57
C GLN A 202 14.23 -3.04 -13.63
N VAL A 203 14.07 -2.84 -12.33
CA VAL A 203 14.12 -3.95 -11.35
C VAL A 203 13.05 -4.99 -11.68
N ALA A 204 13.47 -6.24 -11.92
CA ALA A 204 12.59 -7.33 -12.28
C ALA A 204 11.70 -7.76 -11.09
N LEU A 205 10.43 -7.38 -11.12
CA LEU A 205 9.40 -7.88 -10.21
C LEU A 205 8.85 -9.23 -10.72
N GLY A 206 8.24 -10.02 -9.84
CA GLY A 206 7.76 -11.34 -10.23
C GLY A 206 6.58 -11.31 -11.19
N ALA A 207 6.51 -12.25 -12.14
CA ALA A 207 5.25 -12.58 -12.81
C ALA A 207 4.25 -13.20 -11.82
N TYR A 208 4.76 -13.96 -10.85
CA TYR A 208 3.97 -14.64 -9.82
C TYR A 208 4.70 -14.55 -8.49
N GLU A 209 3.98 -14.14 -7.44
CA GLU A 209 4.55 -13.95 -6.11
C GLU A 209 3.68 -14.58 -5.02
N ARG A 210 4.31 -15.02 -3.93
CA ARG A 210 3.65 -15.51 -2.71
C ARG A 210 4.42 -15.01 -1.49
N VAL A 211 3.70 -14.63 -0.45
CA VAL A 211 4.25 -14.06 0.79
C VAL A 211 4.16 -15.09 1.91
N SER A 212 5.23 -15.25 2.67
CA SER A 212 5.30 -16.12 3.85
C SER A 212 4.46 -15.61 5.02
N PRO A 213 4.05 -16.49 5.97
CA PRO A 213 3.26 -16.13 7.14
C PRO A 213 3.80 -14.94 7.95
N ASP A 214 5.12 -14.77 8.04
CA ASP A 214 5.80 -13.70 8.78
C ASP A 214 6.17 -12.47 7.94
N GLY A 215 5.78 -12.45 6.65
CA GLY A 215 6.11 -11.39 5.71
C GLY A 215 7.61 -11.10 5.62
N ARG A 216 8.45 -12.11 5.79
CA ARG A 216 9.91 -12.00 5.62
C ARG A 216 10.34 -12.54 4.27
N TYR A 217 9.82 -13.69 3.86
CA TYR A 217 10.18 -14.34 2.61
C TYR A 217 9.10 -14.16 1.53
N ILE A 218 9.53 -13.85 0.30
CA ILE A 218 8.70 -13.78 -0.90
C ILE A 218 9.20 -14.83 -1.89
N LEU A 219 8.36 -15.79 -2.27
CA LEU A 219 8.65 -16.68 -3.40
C LEU A 219 8.26 -15.94 -4.67
N ARG A 220 9.22 -15.73 -5.58
CA ARG A 220 9.11 -14.87 -6.76
C ARG A 220 9.54 -15.64 -8.01
N SER A 221 8.57 -15.96 -8.87
CA SER A 221 8.79 -16.42 -10.24
C SER A 221 9.00 -15.21 -11.14
N PHE A 222 10.04 -15.22 -11.98
CA PHE A 222 10.38 -14.09 -12.85
C PHE A 222 9.42 -13.93 -14.05
N SER A 223 9.58 -12.82 -14.78
CA SER A 223 8.93 -12.52 -16.06
C SER A 223 9.98 -12.36 -17.19
N GLY A 224 9.52 -12.08 -18.41
CA GLY A 224 10.38 -11.70 -19.55
C GLY A 224 11.48 -12.72 -19.86
N SER A 225 12.68 -12.23 -20.16
CA SER A 225 13.89 -13.04 -20.42
C SER A 225 14.32 -14.00 -19.28
N LYS A 226 13.66 -13.99 -18.12
CA LYS A 226 13.91 -14.90 -16.99
C LYS A 226 12.73 -15.78 -16.57
N LEU A 227 11.63 -15.80 -17.35
CA LEU A 227 10.33 -16.40 -17.00
C LEU A 227 10.35 -17.78 -16.29
N THR A 228 11.29 -18.65 -16.63
CA THR A 228 11.41 -19.99 -16.03
C THR A 228 12.01 -20.02 -14.63
N THR A 229 12.66 -18.94 -14.19
CA THR A 229 13.46 -18.89 -12.95
C THR A 229 12.59 -18.57 -11.74
N VAL A 230 12.88 -19.22 -10.61
CA VAL A 230 12.27 -18.94 -9.30
C VAL A 230 13.34 -18.54 -8.29
N SER A 231 13.06 -17.48 -7.54
CA SER A 231 13.91 -16.96 -6.46
C SER A 231 13.13 -16.81 -5.17
N LEU A 232 13.81 -16.92 -4.03
CA LEU A 232 13.24 -16.62 -2.72
C LEU A 232 13.90 -15.34 -2.18
N VAL A 233 13.14 -14.25 -2.10
CA VAL A 233 13.61 -12.95 -1.58
C VAL A 233 13.39 -12.93 -0.06
N GLU A 234 14.40 -12.57 0.72
CA GLU A 234 14.27 -12.25 2.14
C GLU A 234 14.25 -10.72 2.31
N LEU A 235 13.21 -10.21 2.96
CA LEU A 235 13.00 -8.81 3.26
C LEU A 235 13.47 -8.46 4.68
N PRO A 236 14.07 -7.27 4.89
CA PRO A 236 14.33 -6.76 6.23
C PRO A 236 13.03 -6.66 7.05
N GLY A 237 13.18 -6.56 8.37
CA GLY A 237 12.07 -6.31 9.29
C GLY A 237 11.81 -4.83 9.52
N PRO A 238 10.85 -4.51 10.40
CA PRO A 238 10.61 -3.14 10.83
C PRO A 238 11.90 -2.53 11.40
N THR A 239 12.04 -1.22 11.25
CA THR A 239 13.06 -0.46 11.98
C THR A 239 12.62 -0.37 13.44
N LEU A 240 13.49 -0.79 14.35
CA LEU A 240 13.23 -0.72 15.79
C LEU A 240 13.27 0.74 16.30
N PRO A 241 12.68 1.05 17.48
CA PRO A 241 12.67 2.40 18.04
C PRO A 241 14.07 3.02 18.29
N ASN A 242 15.14 2.22 18.29
CA ASN A 242 16.53 2.68 18.35
C ASN A 242 17.16 3.00 16.97
N GLY A 243 16.38 2.97 15.89
CA GLY A 243 16.83 3.19 14.51
C GLY A 243 17.44 1.96 13.82
N GLN A 244 17.51 0.81 14.49
CA GLN A 244 18.11 -0.41 13.94
C GLN A 244 17.13 -1.17 13.03
N GLN A 245 17.50 -1.40 11.78
CA GLN A 245 16.77 -2.32 10.89
C GLN A 245 17.01 -3.78 11.33
N VAL A 246 15.95 -4.57 11.44
CA VAL A 246 16.04 -6.00 11.76
C VAL A 246 16.43 -6.81 10.51
N GLY A 247 17.65 -7.35 10.49
CA GLY A 247 18.16 -8.12 9.35
C GLY A 247 18.50 -7.26 8.13
N LYS A 248 18.66 -7.91 6.97
CA LYS A 248 18.99 -7.26 5.68
C LYS A 248 18.29 -7.96 4.53
N GLN A 249 18.13 -7.29 3.39
CA GLN A 249 17.68 -7.96 2.17
C GLN A 249 18.65 -9.08 1.79
N ARG A 250 18.12 -10.24 1.40
CA ARG A 250 18.87 -11.32 0.75
C ARG A 250 18.03 -11.87 -0.41
N ILE A 251 18.66 -12.54 -1.38
CA ILE A 251 17.97 -13.31 -2.40
C ILE A 251 18.66 -14.67 -2.49
N TYR A 252 17.85 -15.72 -2.47
CA TYR A 252 18.26 -17.10 -2.54
C TYR A 252 17.87 -17.67 -3.91
N GLU A 253 18.80 -18.34 -4.57
CA GLU A 253 18.52 -19.15 -5.76
C GLU A 253 17.77 -20.42 -5.34
N THR A 254 16.97 -20.99 -6.24
CA THR A 254 16.17 -22.19 -5.94
C THR A 254 16.26 -23.19 -7.10
N PRO A 255 16.03 -24.50 -6.87
CA PRO A 255 15.93 -25.50 -7.94
C PRO A 255 14.52 -25.54 -8.56
N LEU A 256 13.66 -24.57 -8.25
CA LEU A 256 12.25 -24.53 -8.62
C LEU A 256 12.05 -23.82 -9.96
N SER A 257 11.03 -24.21 -10.72
CA SER A 257 10.75 -23.70 -12.06
C SER A 257 9.38 -23.03 -12.17
N ASN A 258 9.27 -22.01 -13.03
CA ASN A 258 8.00 -21.39 -13.45
C ASN A 258 7.11 -20.97 -12.24
N GLU A 259 5.80 -21.30 -12.26
CA GLU A 259 4.82 -21.00 -11.20
C GLU A 259 4.94 -21.89 -9.95
N ALA A 260 6.15 -22.16 -9.47
CA ALA A 260 6.35 -22.86 -8.19
C ALA A 260 5.66 -22.14 -7.02
N PHE A 261 5.08 -22.92 -6.10
CA PHE A 261 4.16 -22.41 -5.08
C PHE A 261 4.43 -23.00 -3.69
N PRO A 262 4.22 -22.24 -2.59
CA PRO A 262 4.26 -22.78 -1.25
C PRO A 262 3.01 -23.60 -0.94
N VAL A 263 3.12 -24.52 0.00
CA VAL A 263 1.96 -25.01 0.75
C VAL A 263 1.56 -23.92 1.74
N GLN A 264 0.42 -23.28 1.48
CA GLN A 264 -0.14 -22.20 2.30
C GLN A 264 -0.45 -22.67 3.73
N GLY A 265 -0.56 -21.71 4.65
CA GLY A 265 -0.67 -21.97 6.09
C GLY A 265 0.70 -21.99 6.76
N SER A 266 1.46 -23.07 6.56
CA SER A 266 2.74 -23.29 7.25
C SER A 266 3.99 -22.94 6.44
N TRP A 267 3.89 -22.92 5.10
CA TRP A 267 5.05 -22.94 4.19
C TRP A 267 6.01 -24.12 4.46
N ARG A 268 5.57 -25.18 5.16
CA ARG A 268 6.40 -26.36 5.48
C ARG A 268 7.09 -26.93 4.24
N TYR A 269 6.38 -26.93 3.12
CA TYR A 269 6.91 -27.29 1.81
C TYR A 269 6.74 -26.15 0.79
N ILE A 270 7.70 -26.06 -0.12
CA ILE A 270 7.56 -25.38 -1.42
C ILE A 270 7.51 -26.47 -2.49
N VAL A 271 6.62 -26.28 -3.47
CA VAL A 271 6.28 -27.26 -4.50
C VAL A 271 6.68 -26.71 -5.86
N ASP A 272 7.47 -27.49 -6.60
CA ASP A 272 7.80 -27.22 -7.99
C ASP A 272 6.65 -27.66 -8.93
N ILE A 273 6.56 -27.13 -10.15
CA ILE A 273 5.41 -27.39 -11.05
C ILE A 273 5.24 -28.87 -11.45
N ASN A 274 6.28 -29.70 -11.30
CA ASN A 274 6.20 -31.16 -11.48
C ASN A 274 5.64 -31.91 -10.24
N GLY A 275 5.18 -31.18 -9.21
CA GLY A 275 4.65 -31.73 -7.96
C GLY A 275 5.71 -32.10 -6.92
N SER A 276 7.00 -31.84 -7.17
CA SER A 276 8.07 -32.19 -6.22
C SER A 276 8.13 -31.21 -5.05
N HIS A 277 8.10 -31.76 -3.84
CA HIS A 277 8.04 -31.02 -2.58
C HIS A 277 9.43 -30.92 -1.92
N TYR A 278 9.83 -29.71 -1.57
CA TYR A 278 11.06 -29.36 -0.86
C TYR A 278 10.70 -28.72 0.48
N THR A 279 11.43 -28.95 1.58
CA THR A 279 11.20 -28.14 2.80
C THR A 279 11.68 -26.70 2.58
N PHE A 280 10.97 -25.72 3.13
CA PHE A 280 11.41 -24.32 3.11
C PHE A 280 12.85 -24.16 3.62
N LYS A 281 13.20 -24.84 4.73
CA LYS A 281 14.57 -24.86 5.26
C LYS A 281 15.59 -25.36 4.23
N SER A 282 15.30 -26.43 3.48
CA SER A 282 16.25 -26.94 2.47
C SER A 282 16.52 -25.91 1.36
N ILE A 283 15.52 -25.13 0.95
CA ILE A 283 15.66 -24.06 -0.04
C ILE A 283 16.54 -22.93 0.50
N VAL A 284 16.36 -22.51 1.76
CA VAL A 284 17.18 -21.47 2.40
C VAL A 284 18.62 -21.94 2.64
N ASP A 285 18.80 -23.15 3.19
CA ASP A 285 20.12 -23.69 3.57
C ASP A 285 20.96 -24.12 2.36
N SER A 286 20.32 -24.72 1.33
CA SER A 286 21.01 -25.40 0.21
C SER A 286 20.77 -24.79 -1.16
N GLN A 287 19.82 -23.85 -1.31
CA GLN A 287 19.51 -23.17 -2.56
C GLN A 287 19.34 -24.15 -3.74
N THR A 288 20.01 -23.95 -4.87
CA THR A 288 20.02 -24.82 -6.06
C THR A 288 20.48 -26.26 -5.81
N LYS A 289 21.05 -26.58 -4.63
CA LYS A 289 21.43 -27.94 -4.21
C LYS A 289 20.38 -28.63 -3.33
N ALA A 290 19.27 -27.96 -2.99
CA ALA A 290 18.15 -28.57 -2.31
C ALA A 290 17.58 -29.74 -3.13
N LYS A 291 17.13 -30.80 -2.46
CA LYS A 291 16.60 -32.02 -3.10
C LYS A 291 15.13 -32.22 -2.76
N PRO A 292 14.32 -32.73 -3.70
CA PRO A 292 12.93 -33.06 -3.42
C PRO A 292 12.85 -34.24 -2.44
N LEU A 293 11.84 -34.20 -1.58
CA LEU A 293 11.62 -35.18 -0.51
C LEU A 293 10.64 -36.27 -0.96
N PHE A 294 9.59 -35.83 -1.67
CA PHE A 294 8.58 -36.64 -2.33
C PHE A 294 7.95 -35.80 -3.46
N SER A 295 7.14 -36.44 -4.31
CA SER A 295 6.37 -35.74 -5.35
C SER A 295 4.90 -36.18 -5.32
N GLY A 296 4.00 -35.28 -5.72
CA GLY A 296 2.56 -35.51 -5.79
C GLY A 296 1.76 -34.21 -5.78
N GLY A 297 0.44 -34.32 -5.72
CA GLY A 297 -0.47 -33.17 -5.75
C GLY A 297 -0.94 -32.84 -7.17
N MET A 298 -1.59 -31.69 -7.33
CA MET A 298 -1.83 -31.11 -8.65
C MET A 298 -0.51 -30.58 -9.23
N THR A 299 -0.26 -30.87 -10.50
CA THR A 299 0.95 -30.46 -11.23
C THR A 299 0.62 -29.48 -12.37
N GLY A 300 1.65 -28.99 -13.04
CA GLY A 300 1.58 -28.01 -14.11
C GLY A 300 1.73 -26.57 -13.62
N PHE A 301 1.56 -25.63 -14.54
CA PHE A 301 1.35 -24.22 -14.21
C PHE A 301 0.11 -24.04 -13.33
N TYR A 302 -0.06 -22.84 -12.77
CA TYR A 302 -1.29 -22.40 -12.11
C TYR A 302 -1.76 -23.17 -10.85
N ALA A 303 -1.09 -24.24 -10.44
CA ALA A 303 -1.41 -24.96 -9.22
C ALA A 303 -1.13 -24.13 -7.93
N VAL A 304 -1.88 -24.43 -6.87
CA VAL A 304 -1.69 -23.90 -5.51
C VAL A 304 -2.00 -24.99 -4.47
N ALA A 305 -1.47 -24.89 -3.25
CA ALA A 305 -1.78 -25.84 -2.19
C ALA A 305 -1.89 -25.18 -0.81
N SER A 306 -2.57 -25.87 0.12
CA SER A 306 -2.70 -25.51 1.53
C SER A 306 -2.51 -26.73 2.43
N GLU A 307 -1.89 -26.54 3.59
CA GLU A 307 -1.91 -27.50 4.69
C GLU A 307 -3.32 -27.43 5.33
N VAL A 308 -4.16 -28.43 5.09
CA VAL A 308 -5.56 -28.43 5.54
C VAL A 308 -5.59 -28.44 7.07
N ASP A 309 -6.37 -27.51 7.64
CA ASP A 309 -6.45 -27.31 9.08
C ASP A 309 -5.09 -27.05 9.76
N SER A 310 -4.14 -26.41 9.06
CA SER A 310 -2.76 -26.19 9.52
C SER A 310 -2.64 -25.79 10.99
N LEU A 311 -1.73 -26.47 11.69
CA LEU A 311 -1.45 -26.25 13.11
C LEU A 311 -0.38 -25.16 13.35
N TYR A 312 0.13 -24.54 12.29
CA TYR A 312 1.18 -23.51 12.32
C TYR A 312 0.86 -22.35 13.28
N PRO A 313 1.82 -21.89 14.12
CA PRO A 313 3.24 -22.26 14.19
C PRO A 313 3.55 -23.46 15.11
N THR A 314 2.56 -24.26 15.49
CA THR A 314 2.78 -25.48 16.29
C THR A 314 3.35 -26.57 15.40
N GLN A 315 4.45 -27.20 15.82
CA GLN A 315 4.92 -28.42 15.15
C GLN A 315 4.04 -29.62 15.51
N THR A 316 3.92 -30.57 14.57
CA THR A 316 3.13 -31.80 14.71
C THR A 316 3.94 -32.99 14.23
N THR A 317 3.81 -34.12 14.92
CA THR A 317 4.31 -35.43 14.52
C THR A 317 3.23 -36.31 13.90
N LYS A 318 1.96 -35.87 13.92
CA LYS A 318 0.84 -36.56 13.26
C LYS A 318 0.83 -36.22 11.77
N PRO A 319 0.41 -37.16 10.88
CA PRO A 319 0.23 -36.88 9.47
C PRO A 319 -0.63 -35.65 9.21
N ILE A 320 -0.21 -34.82 8.26
CA ILE A 320 -0.93 -33.62 7.80
C ILE A 320 -1.57 -33.87 6.44
N GLN A 321 -2.64 -33.14 6.12
CA GLN A 321 -3.24 -33.16 4.79
C GLN A 321 -2.77 -31.95 3.99
N ILE A 322 -2.40 -32.17 2.72
CA ILE A 322 -2.06 -31.11 1.77
C ILE A 322 -3.07 -31.13 0.64
N ARG A 323 -3.99 -30.16 0.63
CA ARG A 323 -4.97 -29.99 -0.44
C ARG A 323 -4.36 -29.10 -1.51
N SER A 324 -4.16 -29.67 -2.69
CA SER A 324 -3.66 -28.97 -3.88
C SER A 324 -4.79 -28.77 -4.89
N LEU A 325 -4.86 -27.58 -5.48
CA LEU A 325 -5.92 -27.09 -6.34
C LEU A 325 -5.29 -26.59 -7.65
N SER A 326 -5.87 -26.94 -8.79
CA SER A 326 -5.46 -26.44 -10.11
C SER A 326 -6.64 -26.51 -11.08
N TRP A 327 -6.42 -26.21 -12.35
CA TRP A 327 -7.42 -26.30 -13.40
C TRP A 327 -6.81 -26.89 -14.69
N PRO A 328 -7.45 -27.89 -15.33
CA PRO A 328 -6.93 -28.53 -16.53
C PRO A 328 -7.10 -27.59 -17.73
N ASN A 329 -5.99 -26.94 -18.10
CA ASN A 329 -5.63 -26.42 -19.43
C ASN A 329 -4.22 -25.80 -19.35
N ALA A 330 -3.25 -26.57 -18.84
CA ALA A 330 -1.85 -26.17 -18.80
C ALA A 330 -1.23 -26.24 -20.21
N ASP A 331 -1.57 -27.31 -20.95
CA ASP A 331 -1.06 -27.64 -22.28
C ASP A 331 -1.94 -27.08 -23.43
N ALA A 332 -2.81 -26.11 -23.13
CA ALA A 332 -3.79 -25.58 -24.07
C ALA A 332 -3.30 -24.26 -24.71
N ASP A 333 -3.26 -24.23 -26.04
CA ASP A 333 -2.74 -23.07 -26.79
C ASP A 333 -3.62 -21.81 -26.71
N GLY A 334 -2.95 -20.66 -26.68
CA GLY A 334 -3.56 -19.36 -26.92
C GLY A 334 -4.66 -18.97 -25.92
N ALA A 335 -5.80 -18.50 -26.43
CA ALA A 335 -6.84 -17.83 -25.65
C ALA A 335 -7.65 -18.72 -24.68
N ILE A 336 -7.25 -19.99 -24.49
CA ILE A 336 -7.80 -20.90 -23.47
C ILE A 336 -6.77 -21.32 -22.41
N GLN A 337 -5.50 -20.95 -22.58
CA GLN A 337 -4.46 -21.14 -21.56
C GLN A 337 -4.87 -20.39 -20.28
N GLY A 338 -4.75 -21.05 -19.12
CA GLY A 338 -5.12 -20.41 -17.86
C GLY A 338 -6.63 -20.39 -17.55
N MET A 339 -7.48 -21.12 -18.27
CA MET A 339 -8.90 -21.32 -17.95
C MET A 339 -9.30 -22.80 -18.01
N GLY A 340 -9.95 -23.36 -16.98
CA GLY A 340 -10.30 -24.79 -16.97
C GLY A 340 -11.33 -25.22 -15.93
N THR A 341 -11.57 -26.53 -15.88
CA THR A 341 -12.53 -27.18 -14.95
C THR A 341 -11.91 -27.38 -13.57
N LEU A 342 -12.22 -26.49 -12.61
CA LEU A 342 -11.57 -26.45 -11.29
C LEU A 342 -11.48 -27.84 -10.63
N SER A 343 -10.28 -28.25 -10.21
CA SER A 343 -10.01 -29.59 -9.70
C SER A 343 -8.99 -29.59 -8.55
N SER A 344 -9.04 -30.57 -7.65
CA SER A 344 -8.08 -30.73 -6.55
C SER A 344 -7.68 -32.17 -6.29
N THR A 345 -6.56 -32.38 -5.61
CA THR A 345 -6.22 -33.65 -4.95
C THR A 345 -5.64 -33.40 -3.56
N THR A 346 -5.87 -34.32 -2.62
CA THR A 346 -5.44 -34.19 -1.21
C THR A 346 -4.45 -35.30 -0.85
N LEU A 347 -3.19 -34.91 -0.59
CA LEU A 347 -2.14 -35.79 -0.08
C LEU A 347 -2.26 -35.95 1.43
N VAL A 348 -1.78 -37.08 1.96
CA VAL A 348 -1.52 -37.28 3.40
C VAL A 348 -0.02 -37.42 3.57
N VAL A 349 0.62 -36.57 4.36
CA VAL A 349 2.08 -36.50 4.46
C VAL A 349 2.53 -36.65 5.90
N ASP A 350 3.52 -37.50 6.13
CA ASP A 350 4.26 -37.56 7.39
C ASP A 350 5.17 -36.32 7.51
N PRO A 351 4.92 -35.39 8.46
CA PRO A 351 5.75 -34.20 8.61
C PRO A 351 7.12 -34.48 9.24
N VAL A 352 7.37 -35.68 9.76
CA VAL A 352 8.63 -36.11 10.38
C VAL A 352 9.51 -36.87 9.41
N THR A 353 8.98 -37.88 8.70
CA THR A 353 9.76 -38.63 7.68
C THR A 353 9.73 -37.98 6.30
N HIS A 354 8.88 -36.96 6.10
CA HIS A 354 8.67 -36.24 4.84
C HIS A 354 8.28 -37.18 3.68
N ARG A 355 7.29 -38.04 3.93
CA ARG A 355 6.78 -39.02 2.95
C ARG A 355 5.28 -38.88 2.75
N ASN A 356 4.85 -39.02 1.50
CA ASN A 356 3.44 -39.24 1.17
C ASN A 356 3.02 -40.63 1.67
N ILE A 357 1.92 -40.68 2.43
CA ILE A 357 1.30 -41.90 2.96
C ILE A 357 0.08 -42.24 2.10
N ALA A 358 -0.18 -43.53 1.88
CA ALA A 358 -1.37 -43.98 1.18
C ALA A 358 -2.65 -43.45 1.88
N ASN A 359 -3.37 -42.55 1.20
CA ASN A 359 -4.65 -42.02 1.66
C ASN A 359 -5.75 -43.09 1.43
N ALA A 360 -6.45 -43.48 2.49
CA ALA A 360 -7.57 -44.43 2.46
C ALA A 360 -8.92 -43.78 2.80
N GLY A 361 -8.98 -42.44 2.85
CA GLY A 361 -10.21 -41.67 3.11
C GLY A 361 -11.03 -41.39 1.85
N ALA A 362 -12.18 -40.72 2.01
CA ALA A 362 -13.14 -40.44 0.94
C ALA A 362 -12.67 -39.49 -0.18
N TYR A 363 -11.44 -38.95 -0.11
CA TYR A 363 -10.91 -37.94 -1.04
C TYR A 363 -9.66 -38.42 -1.80
N THR A 364 -9.64 -39.67 -2.26
CA THR A 364 -8.57 -40.24 -3.08
C THR A 364 -8.67 -39.84 -4.55
N GLY A 365 -7.59 -39.34 -5.13
CA GLY A 365 -7.49 -38.99 -6.54
C GLY A 365 -7.84 -37.52 -6.84
N VAL A 366 -8.04 -37.22 -8.13
CA VAL A 366 -8.44 -35.88 -8.58
C VAL A 366 -9.96 -35.74 -8.49
N ILE A 367 -10.40 -34.66 -7.84
CA ILE A 367 -11.81 -34.32 -7.63
C ILE A 367 -12.12 -33.04 -8.41
N THR A 368 -13.13 -33.08 -9.27
CA THR A 368 -13.67 -31.91 -9.97
C THR A 368 -14.69 -31.17 -9.09
N HIS A 369 -14.60 -29.84 -9.09
CA HIS A 369 -15.41 -28.92 -8.29
C HIS A 369 -16.51 -28.24 -9.10
N CYS A 370 -17.49 -27.71 -8.39
CA CYS A 370 -18.50 -26.77 -8.87
C CYS A 370 -19.43 -27.33 -9.97
N THR A 371 -19.57 -28.65 -10.04
CA THR A 371 -20.49 -29.31 -11.00
C THR A 371 -21.95 -28.90 -10.75
N ASP A 372 -22.30 -28.69 -9.47
CA ASP A 372 -23.55 -28.13 -8.97
C ASP A 372 -23.82 -26.70 -9.44
N ARG A 373 -22.76 -25.93 -9.74
CA ARG A 373 -22.84 -24.53 -10.19
C ARG A 373 -22.87 -24.35 -11.69
N SER A 374 -22.76 -25.43 -12.47
CA SER A 374 -22.62 -25.37 -13.93
C SER A 374 -23.72 -24.55 -14.64
N SER A 375 -24.95 -24.56 -14.12
CA SER A 375 -26.10 -23.77 -14.62
C SER A 375 -26.14 -22.29 -14.19
N THR A 376 -25.17 -21.81 -13.39
CA THR A 376 -25.14 -20.43 -12.85
C THR A 376 -23.79 -19.76 -13.11
N ASP A 377 -22.70 -20.50 -12.94
CA ASP A 377 -21.32 -20.00 -13.01
C ASP A 377 -20.59 -20.55 -14.24
N GLY A 378 -21.17 -21.54 -14.92
CA GLY A 378 -20.52 -22.27 -16.01
C GLY A 378 -19.53 -23.34 -15.51
N SER A 379 -18.88 -24.02 -16.44
CA SER A 379 -17.90 -25.08 -16.18
C SER A 379 -16.45 -24.60 -16.12
N MET A 380 -16.15 -23.41 -16.64
CA MET A 380 -14.78 -22.91 -16.78
C MET A 380 -14.48 -21.76 -15.82
N TYR A 381 -13.40 -21.94 -15.07
CA TYR A 381 -12.89 -21.01 -14.07
C TYR A 381 -11.45 -20.64 -14.40
N ALA A 382 -11.03 -19.44 -14.00
CA ALA A 382 -9.65 -18.99 -14.09
C ALA A 382 -9.23 -18.30 -12.80
N LEU A 383 -7.92 -18.09 -12.66
CA LEU A 383 -7.32 -17.39 -11.52
C LEU A 383 -7.63 -17.96 -10.12
N PRO A 384 -8.02 -19.25 -9.90
CA PRO A 384 -8.35 -19.70 -8.56
C PRO A 384 -7.17 -19.70 -7.61
N MET A 385 -7.49 -19.47 -6.35
CA MET A 385 -6.56 -19.38 -5.23
C MET A 385 -7.20 -20.06 -4.03
N ILE A 386 -6.47 -20.98 -3.39
CA ILE A 386 -6.95 -21.66 -2.18
C ILE A 386 -6.75 -20.78 -0.94
N SER A 387 -7.66 -20.90 0.03
CA SER A 387 -7.52 -20.30 1.36
C SER A 387 -6.36 -20.90 2.14
N VAL A 388 -5.91 -20.17 3.18
CA VAL A 388 -4.72 -20.50 3.98
C VAL A 388 -4.90 -21.74 4.86
N ASP A 389 -6.15 -22.13 5.18
CA ASP A 389 -6.49 -23.36 5.91
C ASP A 389 -7.08 -24.47 5.00
N GLY A 390 -7.20 -24.21 3.70
CA GLY A 390 -7.68 -25.16 2.70
C GLY A 390 -9.19 -25.38 2.65
N THR A 391 -9.99 -24.62 3.40
CA THR A 391 -11.46 -24.82 3.52
C THR A 391 -12.26 -24.11 2.42
N GLU A 392 -11.86 -22.89 2.07
CA GLU A 392 -12.40 -22.09 0.96
C GLU A 392 -11.41 -22.02 -0.21
N PHE A 393 -11.90 -21.56 -1.36
CA PHE A 393 -11.08 -21.02 -2.45
C PHE A 393 -11.82 -19.84 -3.11
N ALA A 394 -11.08 -18.98 -3.82
CA ALA A 394 -11.64 -17.97 -4.71
C ALA A 394 -11.40 -18.38 -6.16
N ALA A 395 -12.28 -17.99 -7.11
CA ALA A 395 -12.12 -18.24 -8.55
C ALA A 395 -12.88 -17.21 -9.40
N LEU A 396 -12.48 -17.03 -10.67
CA LEU A 396 -13.18 -16.22 -11.67
C LEU A 396 -13.93 -17.14 -12.65
N PRO A 397 -15.27 -17.27 -12.58
CA PRO A 397 -16.03 -17.97 -13.62
C PRO A 397 -15.96 -17.18 -14.92
N GLN A 398 -15.60 -17.85 -16.02
CA GLN A 398 -15.22 -17.19 -17.28
C GLN A 398 -16.41 -16.84 -18.17
N LYS A 399 -17.44 -17.70 -18.16
CA LYS A 399 -18.71 -17.48 -18.85
C LYS A 399 -19.86 -17.88 -17.90
N PRO A 400 -20.08 -17.09 -16.83
CA PRO A 400 -21.20 -17.34 -15.94
C PRO A 400 -22.52 -17.22 -16.70
N VAL A 401 -23.46 -18.09 -16.35
CA VAL A 401 -24.83 -18.06 -16.89
C VAL A 401 -25.62 -16.92 -16.24
N ASP A 402 -25.30 -16.59 -14.98
CA ASP A 402 -25.86 -15.45 -14.24
C ASP A 402 -24.79 -14.46 -13.73
N GLY A 403 -25.06 -13.18 -14.00
CA GLY A 403 -24.25 -12.04 -13.62
C GLY A 403 -22.93 -11.89 -14.40
N VAL A 404 -22.16 -10.87 -14.03
CA VAL A 404 -20.87 -10.56 -14.67
C VAL A 404 -19.73 -11.50 -14.24
N PRO A 405 -18.73 -11.77 -15.11
CA PRO A 405 -17.48 -12.43 -14.74
C PRO A 405 -16.72 -11.54 -13.75
N THR A 406 -16.77 -11.95 -12.49
CA THR A 406 -16.21 -11.31 -11.29
C THR A 406 -15.77 -12.42 -10.35
N MET A 407 -14.71 -12.20 -9.57
CA MET A 407 -14.22 -13.21 -8.64
C MET A 407 -15.30 -13.56 -7.59
N ARG A 408 -15.36 -14.84 -7.23
CA ARG A 408 -16.29 -15.40 -6.24
C ARG A 408 -15.51 -16.24 -5.24
N ILE A 409 -15.92 -16.25 -3.97
CA ILE A 409 -15.40 -17.15 -2.92
C ILE A 409 -16.38 -18.30 -2.77
N PHE A 410 -15.85 -19.51 -2.67
CA PHE A 410 -16.62 -20.73 -2.42
C PHE A 410 -16.00 -21.53 -1.27
N GLY A 411 -16.85 -22.05 -0.39
CA GLY A 411 -16.51 -23.11 0.55
C GLY A 411 -16.65 -24.47 -0.13
N LEU A 412 -15.75 -25.39 0.18
CA LEU A 412 -15.82 -26.76 -0.32
C LEU A 412 -16.95 -27.54 0.39
N GLY A 413 -17.81 -28.18 -0.39
CA GLY A 413 -18.89 -29.03 0.14
C GLY A 413 -18.39 -30.28 0.85
N ALA A 414 -19.27 -30.93 1.63
CA ALA A 414 -18.92 -32.12 2.41
C ALA A 414 -18.48 -33.32 1.54
N ASP A 415 -18.96 -33.40 0.29
CA ASP A 415 -18.53 -34.41 -0.69
C ASP A 415 -17.21 -34.04 -1.42
N GLY A 416 -16.65 -32.86 -1.13
CA GLY A 416 -15.47 -32.32 -1.78
C GLY A 416 -15.67 -31.91 -3.24
N LYS A 417 -16.92 -31.82 -3.74
CA LYS A 417 -17.25 -31.50 -5.14
C LYS A 417 -18.12 -30.26 -5.27
N GLN A 418 -19.05 -30.06 -4.34
CA GLN A 418 -19.98 -28.92 -4.36
C GLN A 418 -19.27 -27.60 -4.01
N CYS A 419 -19.74 -26.49 -4.58
CA CYS A 419 -19.18 -25.16 -4.33
C CYS A 419 -20.21 -24.24 -3.64
N ILE A 420 -20.11 -24.17 -2.31
CA ILE A 420 -21.01 -23.37 -1.47
C ILE A 420 -20.61 -21.89 -1.61
N PRO A 421 -21.47 -20.97 -2.09
CA PRO A 421 -21.10 -19.55 -2.21
C PRO A 421 -20.82 -18.89 -0.86
N GLN A 422 -19.68 -18.21 -0.75
CA GLN A 422 -19.19 -17.56 0.48
C GLN A 422 -18.88 -16.06 0.31
N GLY A 423 -18.87 -15.55 -0.93
CA GLY A 423 -18.68 -14.13 -1.23
C GLY A 423 -18.58 -13.85 -2.74
N LYS A 424 -18.79 -12.59 -3.14
CA LYS A 424 -18.66 -12.14 -4.53
C LYS A 424 -18.06 -10.73 -4.58
N PHE A 425 -17.08 -10.53 -5.45
CA PHE A 425 -16.41 -9.24 -5.61
C PHE A 425 -17.21 -8.34 -6.54
N LYS A 426 -17.17 -7.03 -6.25
CA LYS A 426 -17.92 -6.00 -7.00
C LYS A 426 -17.09 -5.44 -8.15
N LEU A 427 -15.76 -5.49 -8.00
CA LEU A 427 -14.79 -5.16 -9.04
C LEU A 427 -14.35 -6.42 -9.80
N GLN A 428 -13.93 -6.25 -11.05
CA GLN A 428 -13.22 -7.29 -11.81
C GLN A 428 -11.74 -7.31 -11.38
N SER A 429 -11.50 -7.85 -10.18
CA SER A 429 -10.16 -8.00 -9.60
C SER A 429 -9.30 -9.02 -10.35
N GLY A 430 -7.98 -8.91 -10.18
CA GLY A 430 -7.05 -10.01 -10.48
C GLY A 430 -7.19 -11.19 -9.50
N LYS A 431 -6.11 -11.98 -9.34
CA LYS A 431 -6.05 -13.06 -8.35
C LYS A 431 -6.27 -12.51 -6.94
N ILE A 432 -7.04 -13.25 -6.14
CA ILE A 432 -7.32 -12.93 -4.73
C ILE A 432 -6.49 -13.84 -3.84
N ILE A 433 -5.72 -13.26 -2.93
CA ILE A 433 -4.95 -14.00 -1.94
C ILE A 433 -5.65 -13.89 -0.59
N PHE A 434 -5.90 -15.04 0.05
CA PHE A 434 -6.46 -15.09 1.39
C PHE A 434 -5.39 -14.79 2.45
N GLY A 435 -5.80 -14.17 3.54
CA GLY A 435 -5.06 -14.15 4.80
C GLY A 435 -5.45 -15.31 5.70
N PHE A 436 -5.12 -15.16 6.98
CA PHE A 436 -5.34 -16.18 8.01
C PHE A 436 -6.74 -16.02 8.61
N SER A 437 -7.46 -17.13 8.77
CA SER A 437 -8.69 -17.23 9.56
C SER A 437 -8.34 -17.31 11.06
N ASP A 438 -9.21 -16.81 11.94
CA ASP A 438 -9.14 -17.15 13.37
C ASP A 438 -10.25 -18.13 13.75
N LYS A 439 -9.86 -19.39 13.88
CA LYS A 439 -10.75 -20.48 14.29
C LYS A 439 -11.23 -20.35 15.74
N LYS A 440 -10.60 -19.54 16.59
CA LYS A 440 -11.04 -19.33 17.98
C LYS A 440 -12.20 -18.34 18.07
N SER A 441 -12.19 -17.28 17.27
CA SER A 441 -13.31 -16.33 17.14
C SER A 441 -14.31 -16.71 16.05
N ASN A 442 -14.06 -17.80 15.32
CA ASN A 442 -14.77 -18.18 14.08
C ASN A 442 -14.76 -17.06 13.02
N THR A 443 -13.71 -16.24 12.99
CA THR A 443 -13.57 -15.13 12.04
C THR A 443 -12.97 -15.63 10.73
N LEU A 444 -13.75 -15.50 9.65
CA LEU A 444 -13.36 -15.89 8.30
C LEU A 444 -12.19 -15.04 7.80
N ALA A 445 -11.31 -15.66 7.01
CA ALA A 445 -10.11 -15.01 6.49
C ALA A 445 -10.44 -13.78 5.63
N ASN A 446 -9.81 -12.66 5.93
CA ASN A 446 -9.76 -11.50 5.04
C ASN A 446 -8.98 -11.84 3.76
N ALA A 447 -9.14 -11.02 2.72
CA ALA A 447 -8.45 -11.23 1.45
C ALA A 447 -7.82 -9.94 0.90
N ALA A 448 -6.81 -10.07 0.04
CA ALA A 448 -6.22 -8.97 -0.71
C ALA A 448 -6.19 -9.29 -2.21
N TYR A 449 -6.29 -8.27 -3.04
CA TYR A 449 -6.24 -8.40 -4.50
C TYR A 449 -5.73 -7.12 -5.16
N GLU A 450 -5.26 -7.25 -6.40
CA GLU A 450 -4.92 -6.13 -7.25
C GLU A 450 -6.11 -5.73 -8.14
N TYR A 451 -6.29 -4.42 -8.31
CA TYR A 451 -7.19 -3.85 -9.31
C TYR A 451 -6.71 -2.46 -9.78
N ARG A 452 -6.35 -2.37 -11.07
CA ARG A 452 -5.87 -1.18 -11.78
C ARG A 452 -4.58 -0.58 -11.23
N GLY A 453 -3.59 -1.42 -10.92
CA GLY A 453 -2.29 -1.01 -10.38
C GLY A 453 -2.33 -0.64 -8.89
N HIS A 454 -3.40 -1.01 -8.18
CA HIS A 454 -3.61 -0.71 -6.77
C HIS A 454 -4.02 -1.97 -5.99
N VAL A 455 -3.55 -2.10 -4.75
CA VAL A 455 -3.92 -3.21 -3.86
C VAL A 455 -5.09 -2.82 -2.99
N TRP A 456 -6.06 -3.72 -2.91
CA TRP A 456 -7.28 -3.60 -2.13
C TRP A 456 -7.33 -4.69 -1.08
N TRP A 457 -7.75 -4.31 0.13
CA TRP A 457 -8.08 -5.21 1.22
C TRP A 457 -9.58 -5.45 1.27
N TYR A 458 -10.01 -6.71 1.19
CA TYR A 458 -11.38 -7.11 1.47
C TYR A 458 -11.50 -7.55 2.93
N GLN A 459 -12.09 -6.68 3.74
CA GLN A 459 -12.42 -6.96 5.14
C GLN A 459 -13.82 -7.58 5.19
N ARG A 460 -13.88 -8.91 5.38
CA ARG A 460 -15.12 -9.70 5.27
C ARG A 460 -16.19 -9.32 6.28
N ALA A 461 -15.82 -8.98 7.51
CA ALA A 461 -16.77 -8.61 8.56
C ALA A 461 -17.52 -7.29 8.26
N LEU A 462 -17.04 -6.49 7.30
CA LEU A 462 -17.64 -5.23 6.88
C LEU A 462 -18.31 -5.29 5.49
N ASP A 463 -18.11 -6.36 4.73
CA ASP A 463 -18.26 -6.42 3.25
C ASP A 463 -17.62 -5.21 2.54
N ALA A 464 -16.42 -4.83 2.99
CA ALA A 464 -15.73 -3.62 2.54
C ALA A 464 -14.49 -3.94 1.69
N GLN A 465 -14.46 -3.39 0.48
CA GLN A 465 -13.30 -3.38 -0.43
C GLN A 465 -12.57 -2.04 -0.26
N LEU A 466 -11.36 -2.07 0.32
CA LEU A 466 -10.67 -0.90 0.86
C LEU A 466 -9.30 -0.71 0.18
N ASN A 467 -9.08 0.41 -0.52
CA ASN A 467 -7.83 0.67 -1.24
C ASN A 467 -6.68 1.02 -0.28
N LEU A 468 -5.54 0.34 -0.43
CA LEU A 468 -4.32 0.58 0.35
C LEU A 468 -3.38 1.59 -0.33
N ALA A 469 -3.52 1.82 -1.64
CA ALA A 469 -2.63 2.67 -2.41
C ALA A 469 -3.03 4.16 -2.39
N PRO A 470 -2.05 5.09 -2.37
CA PRO A 470 -0.80 5.05 -1.63
C PRO A 470 -0.77 6.12 -0.52
N TRP A 471 -0.12 5.83 0.63
CA TRP A 471 -0.08 6.77 1.76
C TRP A 471 1.31 6.81 2.40
N PHE A 472 2.07 7.89 2.14
CA PHE A 472 3.36 8.30 2.72
C PHE A 472 4.49 7.25 2.86
N ASP A 473 5.69 7.58 2.39
CA ASP A 473 6.92 6.89 2.78
C ASP A 473 7.54 7.63 3.97
N ASP A 474 7.80 6.95 5.08
CA ASP A 474 8.44 7.58 6.26
C ASP A 474 9.83 8.16 5.94
N ARG A 475 10.48 7.69 4.85
CA ARG A 475 11.72 8.28 4.32
C ARG A 475 11.52 9.73 3.84
N ASP A 476 10.30 10.21 3.66
CA ASP A 476 9.98 11.58 3.24
C ASP A 476 10.00 12.60 4.40
N ALA A 477 9.94 12.15 5.66
CA ALA A 477 9.92 13.05 6.80
C ALA A 477 11.20 13.91 6.90
N GLY A 478 11.06 15.22 7.08
CA GLY A 478 12.10 16.03 7.74
C GLY A 478 13.19 16.74 6.91
N THR A 479 13.14 16.82 5.57
CA THR A 479 13.97 17.83 4.85
C THR A 479 13.21 18.55 3.72
N PRO A 480 13.50 19.84 3.43
CA PRO A 480 12.73 20.63 2.45
C PRO A 480 12.95 20.30 0.97
N ALA A 481 13.77 19.29 0.65
CA ALA A 481 14.15 18.94 -0.72
C ALA A 481 13.94 17.44 -0.95
N LYS A 482 12.68 16.99 -0.84
CA LYS A 482 12.29 15.57 -0.86
C LYS A 482 11.22 15.26 -1.93
N PRO A 483 11.07 13.97 -2.32
CA PRO A 483 10.40 13.62 -3.56
C PRO A 483 8.90 13.87 -3.52
N VAL A 484 8.37 14.42 -4.61
CA VAL A 484 6.95 14.21 -4.93
C VAL A 484 6.85 12.85 -5.61
N HIS A 485 6.41 11.83 -4.87
CA HIS A 485 6.12 10.52 -5.45
C HIS A 485 5.02 10.65 -6.49
N LYS A 486 5.26 10.07 -7.66
CA LYS A 486 4.28 9.99 -8.75
C LYS A 486 4.20 8.53 -9.17
N ASP A 487 2.99 8.09 -9.47
CA ASP A 487 2.70 6.82 -10.16
C ASP A 487 3.22 5.58 -9.41
N VAL A 488 2.44 5.11 -8.43
CA VAL A 488 2.62 3.81 -7.78
C VAL A 488 1.82 2.76 -8.55
N THR A 489 2.50 1.78 -9.15
CA THR A 489 1.84 0.64 -9.82
C THR A 489 2.15 -0.65 -9.07
N ALA A 490 1.14 -1.21 -8.42
CA ALA A 490 1.24 -2.50 -7.74
C ALA A 490 1.13 -3.70 -8.70
N ASN A 491 1.77 -4.80 -8.33
CA ASN A 491 1.74 -6.09 -9.01
C ASN A 491 0.53 -6.94 -8.59
N ALA A 492 0.16 -7.94 -9.40
CA ALA A 492 -1.08 -8.70 -9.29
C ALA A 492 -1.20 -9.69 -8.10
N PHE A 493 -0.21 -9.72 -7.18
CA PHE A 493 -0.04 -10.77 -6.17
C PHE A 493 0.20 -10.26 -4.73
N PRO A 494 -0.72 -9.48 -4.13
CA PRO A 494 -0.61 -9.04 -2.74
C PRO A 494 -0.87 -10.19 -1.76
N GLY A 495 0.09 -10.54 -0.91
CA GLY A 495 -0.11 -11.54 0.15
C GLY A 495 -0.45 -10.92 1.50
N ILE A 496 -1.31 -11.59 2.28
CA ILE A 496 -1.61 -11.22 3.66
C ILE A 496 -0.80 -12.11 4.62
N THR A 497 -0.13 -11.48 5.57
CA THR A 497 0.67 -12.11 6.64
C THR A 497 -0.19 -12.42 7.88
N ARG A 498 0.32 -13.26 8.78
CA ARG A 498 -0.42 -13.74 9.96
C ARG A 498 -0.57 -12.70 11.07
N ASP A 499 0.30 -11.70 11.13
CA ASP A 499 0.12 -10.52 12.01
C ASP A 499 -0.90 -9.50 11.48
N GLY A 500 -1.20 -9.57 10.17
CA GLY A 500 -2.23 -8.80 9.47
C GLY A 500 -1.72 -7.90 8.34
N ARG A 501 -0.39 -7.70 8.17
CA ARG A 501 0.15 -6.84 7.10
C ARG A 501 -0.15 -7.38 5.73
N VAL A 502 -0.32 -6.49 4.75
CA VAL A 502 -0.38 -6.84 3.33
C VAL A 502 0.97 -6.51 2.69
N VAL A 503 1.54 -7.43 1.93
CA VAL A 503 2.84 -7.26 1.26
C VAL A 503 2.68 -7.50 -0.24
N TYR A 504 3.19 -6.59 -1.07
CA TYR A 504 3.02 -6.65 -2.52
C TYR A 504 4.18 -5.97 -3.26
N ALA A 505 4.56 -6.49 -4.44
CA ALA A 505 5.51 -5.78 -5.28
C ALA A 505 4.88 -4.54 -5.92
N ALA A 506 5.67 -3.50 -6.14
CA ALA A 506 5.26 -2.30 -6.88
C ALA A 506 6.46 -1.66 -7.60
N THR A 507 6.18 -1.00 -8.72
CA THR A 507 7.08 0.01 -9.32
C THR A 507 6.66 1.40 -8.87
N TRP A 508 7.66 2.25 -8.59
CA TRP A 508 7.52 3.62 -8.10
C TRP A 508 8.35 4.56 -8.98
N ARG A 509 7.83 5.74 -9.33
CA ARG A 509 8.62 6.81 -9.96
C ARG A 509 8.98 7.90 -8.96
N ARG A 510 10.23 7.88 -8.49
CA ARG A 510 10.75 8.77 -7.46
C ARG A 510 11.37 10.03 -8.07
N CYS A 511 10.73 11.17 -7.88
CA CYS A 511 11.17 12.47 -8.41
C CYS A 511 11.80 13.33 -7.31
N THR A 512 13.12 13.19 -7.07
CA THR A 512 13.91 13.88 -6.01
C THR A 512 14.13 15.39 -6.23
N GLY A 513 13.19 16.09 -6.87
CA GLY A 513 13.33 17.51 -7.27
C GLY A 513 14.27 17.74 -8.46
N GLN A 514 15.23 16.84 -8.71
CA GLN A 514 16.04 16.82 -9.93
C GLN A 514 15.43 15.88 -10.98
N THR A 515 15.53 16.27 -12.25
CA THR A 515 15.23 15.41 -13.41
C THR A 515 16.52 14.74 -13.92
N PRO A 516 16.48 13.46 -14.35
CA PRO A 516 15.31 12.59 -14.47
C PRO A 516 14.87 11.97 -13.13
N CYS A 517 13.59 11.67 -12.99
CA CYS A 517 13.09 10.84 -11.88
C CYS A 517 13.60 9.41 -12.03
N THR A 518 13.99 8.76 -10.93
CA THR A 518 14.39 7.35 -10.95
C THR A 518 13.17 6.45 -10.77
N GLN A 519 13.06 5.41 -11.60
CA GLN A 519 12.11 4.33 -11.37
C GLN A 519 12.74 3.30 -10.43
N GLU A 520 12.09 3.08 -9.28
CA GLU A 520 12.45 2.05 -8.29
C GLU A 520 11.46 0.88 -8.41
N GLY A 521 11.92 -0.34 -8.12
CA GLY A 521 11.06 -1.51 -7.99
C GLY A 521 11.35 -2.23 -6.68
N GLY A 522 10.30 -2.71 -6.01
CA GLY A 522 10.44 -3.42 -4.75
C GLY A 522 9.12 -3.78 -4.09
N TYR A 523 9.13 -4.01 -2.79
CA TYR A 523 7.95 -4.44 -2.04
C TYR A 523 7.41 -3.33 -1.14
N VAL A 524 6.10 -3.09 -1.20
CA VAL A 524 5.38 -2.35 -0.17
C VAL A 524 4.93 -3.33 0.91
N VAL A 525 5.18 -2.98 2.17
CA VAL A 525 4.60 -3.59 3.36
C VAL A 525 3.61 -2.60 3.94
N ALA A 526 2.33 -2.94 3.96
CA ALA A 526 1.22 -2.05 4.35
C ALA A 526 0.50 -2.56 5.60
N ASP A 527 0.13 -1.65 6.49
CA ASP A 527 -0.81 -1.90 7.59
C ASP A 527 -2.24 -1.52 7.15
N PRO A 528 -3.12 -2.50 6.88
CA PRO A 528 -4.46 -2.21 6.38
C PRO A 528 -5.33 -1.44 7.39
N TRP A 529 -5.09 -1.60 8.70
CA TRP A 529 -5.81 -0.91 9.77
C TRP A 529 -5.47 0.58 9.82
N GLN A 530 -4.26 0.95 9.40
CA GLN A 530 -3.84 2.34 9.33
C GLN A 530 -4.26 3.05 8.02
N SER A 531 -4.83 2.32 7.04
CA SER A 531 -5.26 2.90 5.77
C SER A 531 -6.38 3.93 5.91
N ASN A 532 -6.34 5.00 5.12
CA ASN A 532 -7.39 6.02 5.12
C ASN A 532 -8.73 5.47 4.59
N ALA A 533 -8.71 4.49 3.68
CA ALA A 533 -9.93 3.83 3.22
C ALA A 533 -10.68 3.12 4.37
N PHE A 534 -9.96 2.37 5.23
CA PHE A 534 -10.55 1.73 6.40
C PHE A 534 -11.11 2.76 7.40
N LYS A 535 -10.31 3.78 7.74
CA LYS A 535 -10.71 4.86 8.67
C LYS A 535 -11.95 5.60 8.17
N ASN A 536 -11.98 5.99 6.90
CA ASN A 536 -13.14 6.65 6.30
C ASN A 536 -14.37 5.72 6.27
N HIS A 537 -14.20 4.43 5.95
CA HIS A 537 -15.33 3.49 5.96
C HIS A 537 -15.98 3.38 7.34
N LEU A 538 -15.21 3.38 8.43
CA LEU A 538 -15.76 3.39 9.79
C LEU A 538 -16.40 4.72 10.18
N ILE A 539 -15.89 5.86 9.69
CA ILE A 539 -16.51 7.19 9.89
C ILE A 539 -17.85 7.29 9.14
N GLU A 540 -17.92 6.75 7.92
CA GLU A 540 -19.14 6.69 7.09
C GLU A 540 -20.15 5.65 7.60
N ASN A 541 -19.68 4.58 8.26
CA ASN A 541 -20.49 3.44 8.71
C ASN A 541 -20.25 3.13 10.20
N PRO A 542 -20.47 4.07 11.14
CA PRO A 542 -20.07 3.92 12.55
C PRO A 542 -20.67 2.67 13.22
N ASN A 543 -21.91 2.32 12.86
CA ASN A 543 -22.59 1.12 13.38
C ASN A 543 -21.87 -0.19 13.00
N LYS A 544 -21.07 -0.21 11.92
CA LYS A 544 -20.30 -1.39 11.51
C LYS A 544 -19.03 -1.61 12.33
N ALA A 545 -18.51 -0.61 13.06
CA ALA A 545 -17.30 -0.79 13.86
C ALA A 545 -17.43 -1.95 14.87
N ASN A 546 -18.64 -2.16 15.41
CA ASN A 546 -18.97 -3.26 16.31
C ASN A 546 -18.84 -4.65 15.67
N LEU A 547 -18.95 -4.78 14.34
CA LEU A 547 -18.83 -6.06 13.61
C LEU A 547 -17.38 -6.60 13.61
N LEU A 548 -16.39 -5.74 13.87
CA LEU A 548 -14.99 -6.14 13.97
C LEU A 548 -14.66 -6.80 15.32
N GLY A 549 -15.45 -6.50 16.37
CA GLY A 549 -15.27 -7.07 17.71
C GLY A 549 -13.81 -7.03 18.21
N ILE A 550 -13.33 -8.16 18.71
CA ILE A 550 -11.95 -8.34 19.18
C ILE A 550 -10.89 -8.37 18.06
N ALA A 551 -11.29 -8.44 16.79
CA ALA A 551 -10.38 -8.43 15.65
C ALA A 551 -10.00 -7.00 15.21
N HIS A 552 -10.63 -5.96 15.76
CA HIS A 552 -10.27 -4.57 15.47
C HIS A 552 -8.90 -4.22 16.06
N LYS A 553 -7.93 -3.91 15.19
CA LYS A 553 -6.65 -3.28 15.57
C LYS A 553 -6.67 -1.79 15.21
N ASN A 554 -6.04 -0.95 16.04
CA ASN A 554 -5.68 0.43 15.66
C ASN A 554 -4.53 0.44 14.64
N CYS A 555 -3.59 -0.49 14.82
CA CYS A 555 -2.41 -0.72 13.99
C CYS A 555 -1.84 -2.12 14.32
N ILE A 556 -0.91 -2.57 13.49
CA ILE A 556 -0.05 -3.73 13.77
C ILE A 556 1.21 -3.24 14.47
N THR A 557 1.62 -3.93 15.54
CA THR A 557 2.77 -3.50 16.36
C THR A 557 4.10 -4.07 15.87
N VAL A 558 5.21 -3.44 16.24
CA VAL A 558 6.55 -4.03 16.06
C VAL A 558 6.62 -5.39 16.78
N GLN A 559 6.01 -5.51 17.97
CA GLN A 559 5.91 -6.77 18.70
C GLN A 559 5.15 -7.88 17.95
N ASP A 560 4.03 -7.57 17.29
CA ASP A 560 3.30 -8.54 16.45
C ASP A 560 4.22 -9.15 15.39
N VAL A 561 4.93 -8.29 14.65
CA VAL A 561 5.81 -8.71 13.54
C VAL A 561 7.02 -9.49 14.04
N LEU A 562 7.65 -9.07 15.14
CA LEU A 562 8.77 -9.79 15.74
C LEU A 562 8.35 -11.15 16.29
N LYS A 563 7.17 -11.24 16.91
CA LYS A 563 6.59 -12.49 17.44
C LYS A 563 6.31 -13.49 16.33
N GLU A 564 5.71 -13.06 15.22
CA GLU A 564 5.42 -13.94 14.09
C GLU A 564 6.71 -14.36 13.37
N ARG A 565 7.69 -13.46 13.20
CA ARG A 565 9.02 -13.82 12.66
C ARG A 565 9.76 -14.81 13.56
N ALA A 566 9.73 -14.64 14.87
CA ALA A 566 10.31 -15.61 15.81
C ALA A 566 9.62 -16.98 15.73
N ALA A 567 8.28 -17.00 15.61
CA ALA A 567 7.51 -18.22 15.42
C ALA A 567 7.86 -18.94 14.10
N PHE A 568 7.99 -18.20 13.00
CA PHE A 568 8.39 -18.75 11.70
C PHE A 568 9.83 -19.30 11.70
N THR A 569 10.79 -18.55 12.28
CA THR A 569 12.17 -19.02 12.50
C THR A 569 12.17 -20.34 13.29
N ALA A 570 11.47 -20.40 14.41
CA ALA A 570 11.45 -21.55 15.30
C ALA A 570 10.76 -22.77 14.67
N PHE A 571 9.64 -22.56 13.96
CA PHE A 571 8.94 -23.61 13.23
C PHE A 571 9.81 -24.23 12.14
N HIS A 572 10.51 -23.41 11.36
CA HIS A 572 11.35 -23.87 10.25
C HIS A 572 12.78 -24.28 10.65
N GLY A 573 13.18 -24.15 11.91
CA GLY A 573 14.54 -24.49 12.35
C GLY A 573 15.61 -23.62 11.69
N LEU A 574 15.33 -22.33 11.51
CA LEU A 574 16.26 -21.37 10.90
C LEU A 574 17.20 -20.79 11.96
N THR A 575 18.42 -20.42 11.56
CA THR A 575 19.29 -19.53 12.34
C THR A 575 18.91 -18.08 12.06
N ASN A 576 18.75 -17.27 13.11
CA ASN A 576 18.51 -15.81 12.99
C ASN A 576 19.74 -15.08 12.41
#